data_AF-U4UCC9-F1
#
_entry.id   AF-U4UCC9-F1
#
_cell.length_a   1.000
_cell.length_b   1.000
_cell.length_c   1.000
_cell.angle_alpha   90.00
_cell.angle_beta   90.00
_cell.angle_gamma   90.00
#
_symmetry.space_group_name_H-M   'P 1'
#
loop_
_entity.id
_entity.type
_entity.pdbx_description
1 polymer ?
#
loop_
_entity_poly.entity_id
_entity_poly.type
_entity_poly.pdbx_seq_one_letter_code
_entity_poly.pdbx_strand_id
1 'polypeptide(L)'
;MDLIKSPASWLKTYVNAAFQGKEPWQIVSITTSSVLLMVWIYDFLDGDESLVNRGKKTAFKLVKHIPQLRAKVDQVLDETRRNFEDDVTKRTSGVPYLVQLPTTAMSREEIFKALSQNLALGEDGWKSGLASGAVYIHNPALQQLVADVFQISSYTNPLHPDLFPGRYAA
;
A
#
# COMPACT_ATOMS: atom_id res chain seq x y z
N MET A 1 30.24 42.44 -24.44
CA MET A 1 30.02 41.57 -23.26
C MET A 1 29.72 42.41 -22.00
N ASP A 2 28.86 43.45 -22.12
CA ASP A 2 28.61 44.39 -21.01
C ASP A 2 27.13 44.57 -20.64
N LEU A 3 26.19 43.99 -21.42
CA LEU A 3 24.76 44.01 -21.08
C LEU A 3 24.38 43.08 -19.92
N ILE A 4 25.16 42.05 -19.62
CA ILE A 4 24.88 41.10 -18.53
C ILE A 4 25.29 41.67 -17.16
N LYS A 5 26.18 42.68 -17.11
CA LYS A 5 26.71 43.23 -15.85
C LYS A 5 25.75 44.20 -15.14
N SER A 6 24.87 44.87 -15.89
CA SER A 6 23.95 45.89 -15.35
C SER A 6 22.87 45.32 -14.40
N PRO A 7 22.08 44.30 -14.79
CA PRO A 7 21.04 43.76 -13.89
C PRO A 7 21.64 43.03 -12.67
N ALA A 8 22.79 42.35 -12.84
CA ALA A 8 23.45 41.63 -11.76
C ALA A 8 24.01 42.56 -10.67
N SER A 9 24.54 43.72 -11.05
CA SER A 9 25.07 44.71 -10.11
C SER A 9 23.98 45.44 -9.34
N TRP A 10 22.86 45.74 -10.00
CA TRP A 10 21.66 46.26 -9.34
C TRP A 10 21.11 45.26 -8.31
N LEU A 11 20.97 43.99 -8.71
CA LEU A 11 20.48 42.93 -7.84
C LEU A 11 21.38 42.73 -6.61
N LYS A 12 22.70 42.69 -6.83
CA LYS A 12 23.70 42.60 -5.76
C LYS A 12 23.58 43.76 -4.77
N THR A 13 23.44 44.99 -5.29
CA THR A 13 23.32 46.18 -4.45
C THR A 13 22.03 46.18 -3.64
N TYR A 14 20.92 45.76 -4.26
CA TYR A 14 19.63 45.63 -3.61
C TYR A 14 19.63 44.58 -2.49
N VAL A 15 20.16 43.38 -2.77
CA VAL A 15 20.27 42.30 -1.77
C VAL A 15 21.18 42.72 -0.61
N ASN A 16 22.34 43.32 -0.90
CA ASN A 16 23.24 43.79 0.15
C ASN A 16 22.62 44.90 1.02
N ALA A 17 21.83 45.79 0.43
CA ALA A 17 21.08 46.80 1.18
C ALA A 17 19.98 46.16 2.06
N ALA A 18 19.27 45.14 1.55
CA ALA A 18 18.21 44.46 2.28
C ALA A 18 18.71 43.68 3.51
N PHE A 19 19.95 43.17 3.48
CA PHE A 19 20.60 42.47 4.59
C PHE A 19 21.62 43.33 5.35
N GLN A 20 21.65 44.64 5.12
CA GLN A 20 22.59 45.55 5.78
C GLN A 20 22.39 45.53 7.31
N GLY A 21 23.50 45.38 8.05
CA GLY A 21 23.48 45.37 9.51
C GLY A 21 23.00 44.07 10.17
N LYS A 22 22.83 42.98 9.39
CA LYS A 22 22.53 41.65 9.95
C LYS A 22 23.80 40.82 10.14
N GLU A 23 23.83 40.06 11.24
CA GLU A 23 24.90 39.10 11.49
C GLU A 23 24.79 37.88 10.57
N PRO A 24 25.90 37.19 10.26
CA PRO A 24 25.89 36.07 9.32
C PRO A 24 24.86 34.97 9.63
N TRP A 25 24.66 34.62 10.91
CA TRP A 25 23.68 33.60 11.29
C TRP A 25 22.24 34.04 10.99
N GLN A 26 21.92 35.32 11.12
CA GLN A 26 20.59 35.87 10.82
C GLN A 26 20.28 35.76 9.33
N ILE A 27 21.28 36.03 8.48
CA ILE A 27 21.16 35.90 7.03
C ILE A 27 20.89 34.44 6.65
N VAL A 28 21.63 33.49 7.26
CA VAL A 28 21.42 32.06 7.05
C VAL A 28 20.02 31.65 7.51
N SER A 29 19.59 32.00 8.72
CA SER A 29 18.28 31.62 9.24
C SER A 29 17.13 32.20 8.41
N ILE A 30 17.21 33.46 7.99
CA ILE A 30 16.18 34.10 7.16
C ILE A 30 16.10 33.41 5.81
N THR A 31 17.24 33.23 5.12
CA THR A 31 17.24 32.62 3.79
C THR A 31 16.77 31.16 3.83
N THR A 32 17.26 30.35 4.77
CA THR A 32 16.80 28.97 4.95
C THR A 32 15.30 28.92 5.27
N SER A 33 14.80 29.74 6.19
CA SER A 33 13.37 29.74 6.56
C SER A 33 12.49 30.21 5.41
N SER A 34 12.90 31.22 4.65
CA SER A 34 12.17 31.71 3.48
C SER A 34 12.11 30.68 2.36
N VAL A 35 13.21 29.97 2.09
CA VAL A 35 13.23 28.90 1.08
C VAL A 35 12.34 27.75 1.51
N LEU A 36 12.45 27.28 2.77
CA LEU A 36 11.60 26.22 3.30
C LEU A 36 10.11 26.61 3.28
N LEU A 37 9.78 27.85 3.64
CA LEU A 37 8.42 28.37 3.57
C LEU A 37 7.91 28.40 2.12
N MET A 38 8.74 28.83 1.17
CA MET A 38 8.37 28.88 -0.24
C MET A 38 8.12 27.48 -0.81
N VAL A 39 8.99 26.51 -0.51
CA VAL A 39 8.79 25.10 -0.90
C VAL A 39 7.53 24.54 -0.25
N TRP A 40 7.31 24.81 1.03
CA TRP A 40 6.10 24.36 1.73
C TRP A 40 4.83 24.97 1.12
N ILE A 41 4.82 26.26 0.76
CA ILE A 41 3.69 26.90 0.07
C ILE A 41 3.48 26.27 -1.30
N TYR A 42 4.56 26.02 -2.05
CA TYR A 42 4.49 25.37 -3.36
C TYR A 42 3.85 23.99 -3.25
N ASP A 43 4.37 23.11 -2.40
CA ASP A 43 3.82 21.75 -2.18
C ASP A 43 2.39 21.80 -1.62
N PHE A 44 2.06 22.84 -0.85
CA PHE A 44 0.73 23.05 -0.32
C PHE A 44 -0.27 23.42 -1.44
N LEU A 45 0.13 24.22 -2.43
CA LEU A 45 -0.73 24.65 -3.54
C LEU A 45 -0.77 23.64 -4.70
N ASP A 46 0.35 22.97 -4.98
CA ASP A 46 0.54 22.07 -6.14
C ASP A 46 0.08 20.63 -5.88
N GLY A 47 -0.40 20.32 -4.68
CA GLY A 47 -0.83 18.95 -4.39
C GLY A 47 -2.14 18.57 -5.09
N ASP A 48 -2.18 17.36 -5.65
CA ASP A 48 -3.31 16.77 -6.39
C ASP A 48 -4.67 16.77 -5.64
N GLU A 49 -4.65 16.91 -4.32
CA GLU A 49 -5.86 16.97 -3.49
C GLU A 49 -6.33 18.40 -3.23
N SER A 50 -7.59 18.67 -3.60
CA SER A 50 -8.24 19.95 -3.31
C SER A 50 -8.13 20.34 -1.82
N LEU A 51 -7.95 21.65 -1.56
CA LEU A 51 -7.90 22.20 -0.20
C LEU A 51 -9.12 21.82 0.65
N VAL A 52 -10.28 21.67 0.00
CA VAL A 52 -11.52 21.19 0.63
C VAL A 52 -11.36 19.76 1.15
N ASN A 53 -10.74 18.87 0.39
CA ASN A 53 -10.53 17.48 0.82
C ASN A 53 -9.54 17.40 1.98
N ARG A 54 -8.48 18.22 1.96
CA ARG A 54 -7.55 18.34 3.09
C ARG A 54 -8.26 18.85 4.35
N GLY A 55 -9.07 19.90 4.21
CA GLY A 55 -9.91 20.42 5.28
C GLY A 55 -10.87 19.37 5.85
N LYS A 56 -11.57 18.62 4.98
CA LYS A 56 -12.45 17.50 5.36
C LYS A 56 -11.69 16.42 6.12
N LYS A 57 -10.49 16.03 5.66
CA LYS A 57 -9.65 15.03 6.36
C LYS A 57 -9.23 15.51 7.74
N THR A 58 -8.78 16.76 7.86
CA THR A 58 -8.40 17.34 9.15
C THR A 58 -9.59 17.46 10.09
N ALA A 59 -10.73 17.95 9.60
CA ALA A 59 -11.97 18.01 10.36
C ALA A 59 -12.41 16.61 10.83
N PHE A 60 -12.36 15.61 9.95
CA PHE A 60 -12.67 14.22 10.30
C PHE A 60 -11.70 13.65 11.35
N LYS A 61 -10.40 13.96 11.25
CA LYS A 61 -9.42 13.62 12.29
C LYS A 61 -9.78 14.25 13.62
N LEU A 62 -10.12 15.53 13.66
CA LEU A 62 -10.50 16.23 14.89
C LEU A 62 -11.79 15.67 15.50
N VAL A 63 -12.81 15.45 14.68
CA VAL A 63 -14.10 14.89 15.09
C VAL A 63 -13.94 13.49 15.70
N LYS A 64 -13.00 12.67 15.20
CA LYS A 64 -12.64 11.36 15.79
C LYS A 64 -12.06 11.43 17.20
N HIS A 65 -11.60 12.59 17.68
CA HIS A 65 -11.12 12.74 19.05
C HIS A 65 -12.25 12.95 20.07
N ILE A 66 -13.48 13.18 19.61
CA ILE A 66 -14.65 13.30 20.49
C ILE A 66 -14.93 11.90 21.11
N PRO A 67 -14.88 11.75 22.45
CA PRO A 67 -14.96 10.43 23.09
C PRO A 67 -16.21 9.63 22.73
N GLN A 68 -17.36 10.30 22.63
CA GLN A 68 -18.64 9.66 22.27
C GLN A 68 -18.64 9.08 20.84
N LEU A 69 -18.08 9.83 19.88
CA LEU A 69 -18.00 9.36 18.51
C LEU A 69 -16.97 8.22 18.38
N ARG A 70 -15.83 8.36 19.04
CA ARG A 70 -14.82 7.30 19.08
C ARG A 70 -15.39 6.00 19.63
N ALA A 71 -16.11 6.06 20.76
CA ALA A 71 -16.78 4.90 21.33
C ALA A 71 -17.77 4.25 20.35
N LYS A 72 -18.48 5.04 19.53
CA LYS A 72 -19.38 4.49 18.52
C LYS A 72 -18.64 3.82 17.35
N VAL A 73 -17.54 4.41 16.90
CA VAL A 73 -16.68 3.81 15.87
C VAL A 73 -16.09 2.49 16.37
N ASP A 74 -15.56 2.49 17.60
CA ASP A 74 -14.98 1.31 18.24
C ASP A 74 -16.05 0.21 18.39
N GLN A 75 -17.28 0.56 18.79
CA GLN A 75 -18.40 -0.39 18.84
C GLN A 75 -18.67 -1.07 17.48
N VAL A 76 -18.71 -0.30 16.39
CA VAL A 76 -18.96 -0.85 15.04
C VAL A 76 -17.78 -1.69 14.57
N LEU A 77 -16.55 -1.29 14.87
CA LEU A 77 -15.36 -2.09 14.56
C LEU A 77 -15.36 -3.42 15.30
N ASP A 78 -15.70 -3.41 16.59
CA ASP A 78 -15.79 -4.63 17.40
C ASP A 78 -16.93 -5.54 16.94
N GLU A 79 -18.07 -4.98 16.58
CA GLU A 79 -19.18 -5.74 15.99
C GLU A 79 -18.79 -6.35 14.63
N THR A 80 -18.18 -5.56 13.75
CA THR A 80 -17.68 -6.04 12.44
C THR A 80 -16.65 -7.14 12.63
N ARG A 81 -15.75 -7.00 13.60
CA ARG A 81 -14.76 -8.02 13.96
C ARG A 81 -15.43 -9.30 14.42
N ARG A 82 -16.38 -9.22 15.36
CA ARG A 82 -17.12 -10.39 15.86
C ARG A 82 -17.89 -11.07 14.74
N ASN A 83 -18.57 -10.31 13.89
CA ASN A 83 -19.30 -10.86 12.75
C ASN A 83 -18.36 -11.58 11.78
N PHE A 84 -17.18 -11.00 11.52
CA PHE A 84 -16.16 -11.64 10.69
C PHE A 84 -15.60 -12.93 11.32
N GLU A 85 -15.26 -12.90 12.62
CA GLU A 85 -14.80 -14.08 13.37
C GLU A 85 -15.86 -15.18 13.37
N ASP A 86 -17.12 -14.84 13.61
CA ASP A 86 -18.25 -15.76 13.58
C ASP A 86 -18.47 -16.34 12.18
N ASP A 87 -18.43 -15.52 11.13
CA ASP A 87 -18.62 -15.96 9.75
C ASP A 87 -17.51 -16.90 9.31
N VAL A 88 -16.24 -16.58 9.63
CA VAL A 88 -15.10 -17.46 9.36
C VAL A 88 -15.27 -18.76 10.13
N THR A 89 -15.52 -18.69 11.43
CA THR A 89 -15.67 -19.88 12.30
C THR A 89 -16.80 -20.79 11.84
N LYS A 90 -17.94 -20.23 11.41
CA LYS A 90 -19.06 -20.99 10.84
C LYS A 90 -18.69 -21.63 9.50
N ARG A 91 -18.02 -20.90 8.62
CA ARG A 91 -17.60 -21.43 7.30
C ARG A 91 -16.54 -22.52 7.42
N THR A 92 -15.74 -22.51 8.48
CA THR A 92 -14.65 -23.48 8.69
C THR A 92 -14.95 -24.56 9.72
N SER A 93 -16.11 -24.55 10.38
CA SER A 93 -16.43 -25.44 11.50
C SER A 93 -16.36 -26.94 11.17
N GLY A 94 -16.44 -27.29 9.89
CA GLY A 94 -16.35 -28.68 9.40
C GLY A 94 -14.94 -29.18 9.09
N VAL A 95 -13.90 -28.36 9.26
CA VAL A 95 -12.53 -28.70 8.88
C VAL A 95 -11.57 -28.52 10.06
N PRO A 96 -10.70 -29.51 10.35
CA PRO A 96 -9.76 -29.40 11.46
C PRO A 96 -8.64 -28.38 11.17
N TYR A 97 -8.31 -27.59 12.18
CA TYR A 97 -7.16 -26.68 12.15
C TYR A 97 -5.88 -27.39 12.57
N LEU A 98 -4.88 -27.42 11.68
CA LEU A 98 -3.53 -27.88 12.01
C LEU A 98 -2.75 -26.71 12.64
N VAL A 99 -2.78 -26.63 13.97
CA VAL A 99 -2.08 -25.58 14.74
C VAL A 99 -0.63 -25.95 15.10
N GLN A 100 -0.24 -27.19 14.85
CA GLN A 100 1.10 -27.73 15.07
C GLN A 100 1.46 -28.65 13.92
N LEU A 101 2.77 -28.80 13.67
CA LEU A 101 3.24 -29.77 12.69
C LEU A 101 2.91 -31.20 13.16
N PRO A 102 2.30 -32.04 12.32
CA PRO A 102 2.03 -33.43 12.67
C PRO A 102 3.30 -34.17 13.09
N THR A 103 3.23 -34.98 14.15
CA THR A 103 4.35 -35.79 14.62
C THR A 103 4.76 -36.88 13.64
N THR A 104 3.82 -37.30 12.78
CA THR A 104 4.03 -38.28 11.72
C THR A 104 3.78 -37.63 10.37
N ALA A 105 4.60 -37.96 9.37
CA ALA A 105 4.41 -37.48 8.01
C ALA A 105 3.04 -37.92 7.47
N MET A 106 2.32 -36.98 6.86
CA MET A 106 1.06 -37.28 6.18
C MET A 106 1.33 -37.94 4.84
N SER A 107 0.48 -38.90 4.47
CA SER A 107 0.50 -39.48 3.13
C SER A 107 0.06 -38.46 2.09
N ARG A 108 0.42 -38.69 0.82
CA ARG A 108 -0.04 -37.85 -0.29
C ARG A 108 -1.56 -37.77 -0.32
N GLU A 109 -2.23 -38.90 -0.16
CA GLU A 109 -3.69 -39.03 -0.18
C GLU A 109 -4.33 -38.23 0.95
N GLU A 110 -3.74 -38.25 2.15
CA GLU A 110 -4.20 -37.46 3.29
C GLU A 110 -4.07 -35.96 3.04
N ILE A 111 -2.96 -35.50 2.47
CA ILE A 111 -2.73 -34.10 2.11
C ILE A 111 -3.76 -33.64 1.07
N PHE A 112 -3.95 -34.41 0.00
CA PHE A 112 -4.93 -34.07 -1.04
C PHE A 112 -6.35 -34.08 -0.49
N LYS A 113 -6.70 -35.04 0.37
CA LYS A 113 -8.02 -35.07 1.02
C LYS A 113 -8.25 -33.82 1.88
N ALA A 114 -7.29 -33.44 2.71
CA ALA A 114 -7.38 -32.25 3.54
C ALA A 114 -7.51 -30.98 2.68
N LEU A 115 -6.71 -30.87 1.60
CA LEU A 115 -6.79 -29.76 0.66
C LEU A 115 -8.17 -29.69 -0.01
N SER A 116 -8.68 -30.81 -0.53
CA SER A 116 -10.01 -30.86 -1.17
C SER A 116 -11.14 -30.49 -0.21
N GLN A 117 -11.07 -30.94 1.05
CA GLN A 117 -12.04 -30.55 2.08
C GLN A 117 -12.02 -29.04 2.35
N ASN A 118 -10.84 -28.42 2.42
CA ASN A 118 -10.69 -26.97 2.59
C ASN A 118 -11.23 -26.20 1.39
N LEU A 119 -10.89 -26.61 0.16
CA LEU A 119 -11.34 -25.94 -1.06
C LEU A 119 -12.86 -26.06 -1.27
N ALA A 120 -13.48 -27.14 -0.83
CA ALA A 120 -14.92 -27.35 -0.89
C ALA A 120 -15.73 -26.43 0.04
N LEU A 121 -15.08 -25.69 0.97
CA LEU A 121 -15.73 -24.67 1.77
C LEU A 121 -16.06 -23.41 0.95
N GLY A 122 -15.40 -23.21 -0.19
CA GLY A 122 -15.66 -22.09 -1.09
C GLY A 122 -16.95 -22.27 -1.90
N GLU A 123 -17.70 -21.18 -2.08
CA GLU A 123 -18.86 -21.16 -2.97
C GLU A 123 -18.42 -20.92 -4.43
N ASP A 124 -19.03 -21.65 -5.36
CA ASP A 124 -18.74 -21.54 -6.80
C ASP A 124 -19.39 -20.31 -7.49
N GLY A 125 -20.03 -19.41 -6.73
CA GLY A 125 -20.74 -18.24 -7.27
C GLY A 125 -19.85 -17.28 -8.09
N TRP A 126 -18.54 -17.32 -7.90
CA TRP A 126 -17.62 -16.56 -8.74
C TRP A 126 -17.59 -17.04 -10.20
N LYS A 127 -17.87 -18.33 -10.46
CA LYS A 127 -17.96 -18.88 -11.83
C LYS A 127 -19.15 -18.32 -12.60
N SER A 128 -20.21 -17.93 -11.89
CA SER A 128 -21.38 -17.24 -12.46
C SER A 128 -21.28 -15.71 -12.41
N GLY A 129 -20.10 -15.16 -12.07
CA GLY A 129 -19.84 -13.72 -12.06
C GLY A 129 -20.35 -12.99 -10.82
N LEU A 130 -20.71 -13.70 -9.74
CA LEU A 130 -21.24 -13.09 -8.51
C LEU A 130 -20.15 -12.52 -7.59
N ALA A 131 -18.87 -12.66 -7.94
CA ALA A 131 -17.74 -12.19 -7.14
C ALA A 131 -16.94 -11.12 -7.89
N SER A 132 -17.21 -9.85 -7.59
CA SER A 132 -16.54 -8.71 -8.23
C SER A 132 -15.05 -8.67 -7.90
N GLY A 133 -14.20 -8.64 -8.93
CA GLY A 133 -12.75 -8.51 -8.80
C GLY A 133 -12.01 -9.72 -8.20
N ALA A 134 -12.70 -10.84 -7.95
CA ALA A 134 -12.09 -12.02 -7.32
C ALA A 134 -11.36 -12.93 -8.33
N VAL A 135 -12.03 -13.32 -9.42
CA VAL A 135 -11.45 -14.16 -10.49
C VAL A 135 -11.69 -13.48 -11.83
N TYR A 136 -10.60 -13.10 -12.50
CA TYR A 136 -10.64 -12.31 -13.73
C TYR A 136 -11.03 -13.12 -14.97
N ILE A 137 -10.50 -14.34 -15.09
CA ILE A 137 -10.72 -15.21 -16.24
C ILE A 137 -10.96 -16.63 -15.73
N HIS A 138 -12.05 -17.25 -16.16
CA HIS A 138 -12.31 -18.68 -15.97
C HIS A 138 -12.22 -19.39 -17.32
N ASN A 139 -11.05 -19.95 -17.62
CA ASN A 139 -10.82 -20.73 -18.85
C ASN A 139 -10.03 -22.00 -18.49
N PRO A 140 -10.62 -23.20 -18.63
CA PRO A 140 -9.95 -24.46 -18.30
C PRO A 140 -8.64 -24.70 -19.06
N ALA A 141 -8.55 -24.29 -20.33
CA ALA A 141 -7.33 -24.44 -21.12
C ALA A 141 -6.21 -23.54 -20.61
N LEU A 142 -6.55 -22.31 -20.21
CA LEU A 142 -5.58 -21.40 -19.58
C LEU A 142 -5.15 -21.91 -18.20
N GLN A 143 -6.07 -22.44 -17.40
CA GLN A 143 -5.75 -23.02 -16.10
C GLN A 143 -4.78 -24.21 -16.25
N GLN A 144 -5.00 -25.07 -17.24
CA GLN A 144 -4.08 -26.18 -17.53
C GLN A 144 -2.70 -25.66 -17.96
N LEU A 145 -2.65 -24.69 -18.87
CA LEU A 145 -1.38 -24.08 -19.31
C LEU A 145 -0.59 -23.50 -18.12
N VAL A 146 -1.26 -22.78 -17.22
CA VAL A 146 -0.63 -22.21 -16.02
C VAL A 146 -0.11 -23.31 -15.09
N ALA A 147 -0.87 -24.41 -14.91
CA ALA A 147 -0.42 -25.55 -14.12
C ALA A 147 0.83 -26.21 -14.71
N ASP A 148 0.85 -26.42 -16.04
CA ASP A 148 1.99 -27.03 -16.74
C ASP A 148 3.25 -26.15 -16.64
N VAL A 149 3.10 -24.83 -16.83
CA VAL A 149 4.19 -23.85 -16.68
C VAL A 149 4.69 -23.82 -15.24
N PHE A 150 3.80 -23.86 -14.25
CA PHE A 150 4.20 -23.89 -12.84
C PHE A 150 4.94 -25.19 -12.48
N GLN A 151 4.50 -26.33 -13.00
CA GLN A 151 5.15 -27.62 -12.77
C GLN A 151 6.63 -27.58 -13.19
N ILE A 152 6.94 -27.06 -14.38
CA ILE A 152 8.32 -26.99 -14.90
C ILE A 152 9.15 -25.87 -14.25
N SER A 153 8.51 -24.81 -13.73
CA SER A 153 9.20 -23.64 -13.17
C SER A 153 9.21 -23.57 -11.64
N SER A 154 8.60 -24.55 -10.96
CA SER A 154 8.38 -24.56 -9.50
C SER A 154 9.63 -24.35 -8.64
N TYR A 155 10.79 -24.82 -9.09
CA TYR A 155 12.08 -24.67 -8.38
C TYR A 155 12.92 -23.47 -8.85
N THR A 156 12.43 -22.68 -9.81
CA THR A 156 13.17 -21.50 -10.28
C THR A 156 13.18 -20.43 -9.19
N ASN A 157 14.37 -19.90 -8.88
CA ASN A 157 14.55 -18.82 -7.90
C ASN A 157 15.15 -17.59 -8.58
N PRO A 158 14.44 -16.45 -8.63
CA PRO A 158 14.93 -15.24 -9.30
C PRO A 158 16.22 -14.67 -8.71
N LEU A 159 16.54 -15.01 -7.46
CA LEU A 159 17.77 -14.55 -6.81
C LEU A 159 19.04 -15.23 -7.37
N HIS A 160 18.90 -16.28 -8.17
CA HIS A 160 20.00 -17.03 -8.76
C HIS A 160 19.92 -17.03 -10.30
N PRO A 161 20.16 -15.88 -10.96
CA PRO A 161 20.13 -15.78 -12.43
C PRO A 161 21.20 -16.64 -13.12
N ASP A 162 22.26 -16.99 -12.41
CA ASP A 162 23.31 -17.93 -12.82
C ASP A 162 22.78 -19.37 -12.97
N LEU A 163 21.86 -19.77 -12.10
CA LEU A 163 21.23 -21.10 -12.12
C LEU A 163 19.95 -21.13 -12.96
N PHE A 164 19.22 -20.00 -13.02
CA PHE A 164 17.91 -19.89 -13.68
C PHE A 164 17.86 -18.73 -14.70
N PRO A 165 18.72 -18.71 -15.73
CA PRO A 165 18.81 -17.60 -16.67
C PRO A 165 17.53 -17.37 -17.49
N GLY A 166 16.75 -18.44 -17.73
CA GLY A 166 15.54 -18.41 -18.56
C GLY A 166 14.42 -17.48 -18.04
N ARG A 167 14.44 -17.08 -16.76
CA ARG A 167 13.42 -16.17 -16.20
C ARG A 167 13.58 -14.71 -16.66
N TYR A 168 14.73 -14.35 -17.23
CA TYR A 168 15.03 -13.00 -17.74
C TYR A 168 15.08 -12.94 -19.27
N ALA A 169 14.89 -14.07 -19.93
CA ALA A 169 15.10 -14.23 -21.38
C ALA A 169 13.80 -14.39 -22.18
N ALA A 170 12.67 -13.92 -21.65
CA ALA A 170 11.36 -13.92 -22.32
C ALA A 170 10.94 -12.50 -22.71
#